data_AF-A0A2P2IFZ2-F1
#
_entry.id   AF-A0A2P2IFZ2-F1
#
_cell.length_a   1.000
_cell.length_b   1.000
_cell.length_c   1.000
_cell.angle_alpha   90.00
_cell.angle_beta   90.00
_cell.angle_gamma   90.00
#
_symmetry.space_group_name_H-M   'P 1'
#
loop_
_entity.id
_entity.type
_entity.pdbx_description
1 polymer ?
#
loop_
_entity_poly.entity_id
_entity_poly.type
_entity_poly.pdbx_seq_one_letter_code
_entity_poly.pdbx_strand_id
1 'polypeptide(L)'
;LFIAVPAGGGGTMLGGWIIKRYELCCSSVLKLLFSGSVLCLLSCFSLLIYCPNHQFAGVDVPCDQTSSPALLPDLYAPCNSKCGCDGVSYSPVCGANNVVYYSPCHAGCTERHEFGQKEIYSNCSCINPYTSIELMQQSKLTVELPVQGVLRAKCPSTCIMMPYFLFMFLLMMLFTFSISLPALSGTLRCVEEQRRSLALGVQWIIVRLLGTIPGPILFGSVIDLSCRLW
;
A
#
# COMPACT_ATOMS: atom_id res chain seq x y z
N LEU A 1 -6.63 -3.77 1.27
CA LEU A 1 -7.94 -4.35 1.65
C LEU A 1 -7.81 -5.52 2.64
N PHE A 2 -7.01 -6.55 2.34
CA PHE A 2 -6.92 -7.78 3.14
C PHE A 2 -6.55 -7.59 4.63
N ILE A 3 -5.81 -6.55 4.98
CA ILE A 3 -5.39 -6.25 6.37
C ILE A 3 -6.42 -5.38 7.10
N ALA A 4 -7.05 -4.46 6.38
CA ALA A 4 -7.94 -3.45 6.97
C ALA A 4 -9.26 -4.05 7.48
N VAL A 5 -9.83 -5.00 6.73
CA VAL A 5 -11.10 -5.66 7.10
C VAL A 5 -10.99 -6.44 8.41
N PRO A 6 -10.02 -7.37 8.59
CA PRO A 6 -9.88 -8.09 9.84
C PRO A 6 -9.44 -7.18 11.00
N ALA A 7 -8.60 -6.17 10.76
CA ALA A 7 -8.24 -5.20 11.80
C ALA A 7 -9.45 -4.39 12.29
N GLY A 8 -10.28 -3.92 11.37
CA GLY A 8 -11.48 -3.14 11.69
C GLY A 8 -12.54 -3.96 12.40
N GLY A 9 -12.88 -5.13 11.84
CA GLY A 9 -13.85 -6.05 12.45
C GLY A 9 -13.36 -6.58 13.80
N GLY A 10 -12.14 -7.09 13.84
CA GLY A 10 -11.51 -7.63 15.05
C GLY A 10 -11.36 -6.58 16.15
N GLY A 11 -10.90 -5.37 15.80
CA GLY A 11 -10.78 -4.27 16.74
C GLY A 11 -12.13 -3.87 17.33
N THR A 12 -13.15 -3.67 16.49
CA THR A 12 -14.50 -3.29 16.96
C THR A 12 -15.09 -4.35 17.89
N MET A 13 -14.97 -5.64 17.53
CA MET A 13 -15.42 -6.75 18.38
C MET A 13 -14.65 -6.79 19.71
N LEU A 14 -13.33 -6.62 19.67
CA LEU A 14 -12.49 -6.61 20.87
C LEU A 14 -12.89 -5.46 21.81
N GLY A 15 -13.09 -4.26 21.26
CA GLY A 15 -13.57 -3.10 22.01
C GLY A 15 -14.91 -3.36 22.71
N GLY A 16 -15.87 -3.92 21.99
CA GLY A 16 -17.17 -4.30 22.57
C GLY A 16 -17.06 -5.40 23.64
N TRP A 17 -16.21 -6.41 23.40
CA TRP A 17 -15.98 -7.51 24.34
C TRP A 17 -15.36 -7.02 25.65
N ILE A 18 -14.36 -6.11 25.59
CA ILE A 18 -13.71 -5.55 26.79
C ILE A 18 -14.73 -4.83 27.69
N ILE A 19 -15.59 -3.99 27.12
CA ILE A 19 -16.62 -3.27 27.89
C ILE A 19 -17.59 -4.24 28.55
N LYS A 20 -18.00 -5.29 27.82
CA LYS A 20 -18.94 -6.29 28.31
C LYS A 20 -18.34 -7.17 29.39
N ARG A 21 -17.07 -7.55 29.26
CA ARG A 21 -16.42 -8.51 30.16
C ARG A 21 -16.01 -7.90 31.50
N TYR A 22 -15.54 -6.65 31.49
CA TYR A 22 -14.96 -6.01 32.68
C TYR A 22 -15.89 -5.03 33.39
N GLU A 23 -17.14 -4.88 32.94
CA GLU A 23 -18.15 -3.99 33.54
C GLU A 23 -17.59 -2.60 33.91
N LEU A 24 -16.86 -2.01 32.97
CA LEU A 24 -16.03 -0.83 33.24
C LEU A 24 -16.87 0.39 33.66
N CYS A 25 -16.49 1.01 34.79
CA CYS A 25 -16.97 2.33 35.21
C CYS A 25 -16.42 3.45 34.30
N CYS A 26 -17.00 4.65 34.37
CA CYS A 26 -16.58 5.82 33.59
C CYS A 26 -15.07 6.10 33.66
N SER A 27 -14.47 6.11 34.86
CA SER A 27 -13.03 6.33 35.02
C SER A 27 -12.18 5.27 34.30
N SER A 28 -12.60 4.00 34.37
CA SER A 28 -11.90 2.89 33.72
C SER A 28 -12.04 2.93 32.20
N VAL A 29 -13.22 3.32 31.68
CA VAL A 29 -13.41 3.54 30.23
C VAL A 29 -12.49 4.65 29.76
N LEU A 30 -12.44 5.80 30.45
CA LEU A 30 -11.54 6.91 30.07
C LEU A 30 -10.06 6.48 30.07
N LYS A 31 -9.63 5.68 31.06
CA LYS A 31 -8.27 5.11 31.08
C LYS A 31 -8.00 4.20 29.88
N LEU A 32 -8.96 3.39 29.47
CA LEU A 32 -8.86 2.53 28.28
C LEU A 32 -8.78 3.37 26.99
N LEU A 33 -9.57 4.44 26.87
CA LEU A 33 -9.50 5.35 25.72
C LEU A 33 -8.13 6.03 25.64
N PHE A 34 -7.63 6.49 26.78
CA PHE A 34 -6.32 7.14 26.86
C PHE A 34 -5.19 6.18 26.51
N SER A 35 -5.16 4.98 27.12
CA SER A 35 -4.12 3.99 26.86
C SER A 35 -4.14 3.50 25.41
N GLY A 36 -5.32 3.25 24.85
CA GLY A 36 -5.46 2.88 23.45
C GLY A 36 -5.00 4.00 22.49
N SER A 37 -5.28 5.26 22.83
CA SER A 37 -4.86 6.40 22.01
C SER A 37 -3.34 6.56 22.02
N VAL A 38 -2.70 6.37 23.19
CA VAL A 38 -1.24 6.36 23.31
C VAL A 38 -0.63 5.22 22.49
N LEU A 39 -1.19 4.01 22.55
CA LEU A 39 -0.72 2.88 21.74
C LEU A 39 -0.86 3.16 20.24
N CYS A 40 -1.97 3.77 19.81
CA CYS A 40 -2.16 4.18 18.42
C CYS A 40 -1.09 5.21 17.98
N LEU A 41 -0.85 6.24 18.80
CA LEU A 41 0.19 7.24 18.55
C LEU A 41 1.59 6.62 18.47
N LEU A 42 1.91 5.66 19.33
CA LEU A 42 3.18 4.92 19.27
C LEU A 42 3.28 4.09 17.99
N SER A 43 2.18 3.48 17.54
CA SER A 43 2.17 2.75 16.28
C SER A 43 2.31 3.67 15.05
N CYS A 44 1.93 4.94 15.13
CA CYS A 44 2.11 5.91 14.05
C CYS A 44 3.58 6.16 13.68
N PHE A 45 4.55 5.94 14.59
CA PHE A 45 5.98 6.05 14.24
C PHE A 45 6.41 5.07 13.14
N SER A 46 5.65 3.99 12.93
CA SER A 46 5.88 3.08 11.79
C SER A 46 5.72 3.77 10.43
N LEU A 47 4.96 4.87 10.33
CA LEU A 47 4.82 5.66 9.10
C LEU A 47 6.12 6.36 8.68
N LEU A 48 7.10 6.48 9.59
CA LEU A 48 8.42 7.04 9.28
C LEU A 48 9.35 6.00 8.62
N ILE A 49 8.92 4.74 8.52
CA ILE A 49 9.71 3.69 7.86
C ILE A 49 9.71 3.97 6.37
N TYR A 50 10.88 4.35 5.86
CA TYR A 50 11.11 4.55 4.45
C TYR A 50 11.62 3.25 3.81
N CYS A 51 10.96 2.81 2.74
CA CYS A 51 11.50 1.83 1.81
C CYS A 51 11.78 2.55 0.48
N PRO A 52 12.93 2.29 -0.18
CA PRO A 52 13.17 2.81 -1.51
C PRO A 52 12.14 2.26 -2.49
N ASN A 53 11.66 3.11 -3.41
CA ASN A 53 10.80 2.68 -4.50
C ASN A 53 11.57 1.78 -5.47
N HIS A 54 10.87 0.85 -6.12
CA HIS A 54 11.43 0.12 -7.26
C HIS A 54 11.74 1.08 -8.40
N GLN A 55 12.86 0.85 -9.09
CA GLN A 55 13.25 1.66 -10.23
C GLN A 55 12.24 1.49 -11.37
N PHE A 56 11.73 2.59 -11.89
CA PHE A 56 10.78 2.63 -12.98
C PHE A 56 11.45 3.11 -14.26
N ALA A 57 11.33 2.33 -15.34
CA ALA A 57 11.90 2.65 -16.64
C ALA A 57 11.23 3.91 -17.22
N GLY A 58 12.05 4.87 -17.66
CA GLY A 58 11.62 6.16 -18.18
C GLY A 58 11.35 7.22 -17.11
N VAL A 59 11.46 6.88 -15.83
CA VAL A 59 11.23 7.82 -14.70
C VAL A 59 12.45 7.91 -13.79
N ASP A 60 12.88 6.78 -13.23
CA ASP A 60 14.05 6.71 -12.34
C ASP A 60 15.32 6.30 -13.09
N VAL A 61 15.16 5.51 -14.14
CA VAL A 61 16.24 5.01 -15.00
C VAL A 61 15.84 5.16 -16.47
N PRO A 62 16.78 5.46 -17.38
CA PRO A 62 16.46 5.56 -18.81
C PRO A 62 15.96 4.22 -19.37
N CYS A 63 14.98 4.28 -20.27
CA CYS A 63 14.43 3.09 -20.95
C CYS A 63 15.47 2.38 -21.85
N ASP A 64 16.47 3.11 -22.33
CA ASP A 64 17.60 2.59 -23.11
C ASP A 64 18.93 3.04 -22.48
N GLN A 65 19.89 2.11 -22.33
CA GLN A 65 21.18 2.36 -21.69
C GLN A 65 22.07 3.36 -22.43
N THR A 66 21.74 3.69 -23.68
CA THR A 66 22.45 4.68 -24.50
C THR A 66 22.03 6.13 -24.24
N SER A 67 20.95 6.34 -23.49
CA SER A 67 20.39 7.66 -23.22
C SER A 67 20.81 8.20 -21.85
N SER A 68 21.19 9.49 -21.81
CA SER A 68 21.42 10.21 -20.55
C SER A 68 20.11 10.29 -19.76
N PRO A 69 20.12 10.29 -18.41
CA PRO A 69 18.90 10.48 -17.64
C PRO A 69 18.22 11.79 -18.06
N ALA A 70 17.05 11.68 -18.68
CA ALA A 70 16.28 12.84 -19.12
C ALA A 70 15.79 13.62 -17.90
N LEU A 71 15.76 14.96 -18.01
CA LEU A 71 15.26 15.85 -16.95
C LEU A 71 13.75 15.71 -16.72
N LEU A 72 13.05 15.07 -17.67
CA LEU A 72 11.61 14.83 -17.66
C LEU A 72 11.36 13.33 -17.86
N PRO A 73 10.31 12.77 -17.24
CA PRO A 73 9.92 11.38 -17.46
C PRO A 73 9.57 11.15 -18.94
N ASP A 74 10.24 10.19 -19.57
CA ASP A 74 9.98 9.77 -20.94
C ASP A 74 9.97 8.25 -21.02
N LEU A 75 8.80 7.68 -21.30
CA LEU A 75 8.61 6.23 -21.41
C LEU A 75 9.02 5.72 -22.81
N TYR A 76 9.24 6.61 -23.77
CA TYR A 76 9.57 6.25 -25.14
C TYR A 76 11.08 6.16 -25.34
N ALA A 77 11.52 5.12 -26.04
CA ALA A 77 12.93 4.88 -26.34
C ALA A 77 13.11 4.16 -27.68
N PRO A 78 14.30 4.21 -28.29
CA PRO A 78 14.57 3.49 -29.53
C PRO A 78 14.25 2.00 -29.43
N CYS A 79 14.47 1.37 -28.27
CA CYS A 79 14.20 -0.04 -28.02
C CYS A 79 12.69 -0.42 -28.04
N ASN A 80 11.77 0.49 -27.70
CA ASN A 80 10.32 0.23 -27.71
C ASN A 80 9.57 0.94 -28.86
N SER A 81 10.29 1.69 -29.70
CA SER A 81 9.75 2.43 -30.83
C SER A 81 8.95 1.59 -31.83
N LYS A 82 9.31 0.31 -32.00
CA LYS A 82 8.68 -0.61 -32.95
C LYS A 82 7.31 -1.14 -32.50
N CYS A 83 6.94 -0.93 -31.25
CA CYS A 83 5.73 -1.53 -30.68
C CYS A 83 4.51 -0.60 -30.73
N GLY A 84 4.68 0.71 -31.01
CA GLY A 84 3.56 1.66 -31.10
C GLY A 84 2.80 1.81 -29.77
N CYS A 85 3.50 2.19 -28.71
CA CYS A 85 2.96 2.13 -27.34
C CYS A 85 1.98 3.26 -26.95
N ASP A 86 1.62 4.13 -27.89
CA ASP A 86 0.68 5.23 -27.66
C ASP A 86 -0.72 4.72 -27.31
N GLY A 87 -1.27 5.21 -26.19
CA GLY A 87 -2.61 4.83 -25.72
C GLY A 87 -2.72 3.43 -25.12
N VAL A 88 -1.61 2.71 -24.92
CA VAL A 88 -1.62 1.41 -24.24
C VAL A 88 -1.96 1.60 -22.76
N SER A 89 -2.89 0.79 -22.24
CA SER A 89 -3.26 0.81 -20.82
C SER A 89 -2.12 0.35 -19.91
N TYR A 90 -2.05 0.93 -18.71
CA TYR A 90 -1.09 0.53 -17.67
C TYR A 90 -1.25 -0.96 -17.33
N SER A 91 -0.19 -1.73 -17.55
CA SER A 91 -0.12 -3.16 -17.23
C SER A 91 1.31 -3.49 -16.81
N PRO A 92 1.69 -3.19 -15.56
CA PRO A 92 3.08 -3.18 -15.16
C PRO A 92 3.68 -4.58 -15.21
N VAL A 93 4.93 -4.64 -15.66
CA VAL A 93 5.69 -5.87 -15.80
C VAL A 93 7.10 -5.69 -15.21
N CYS A 94 7.62 -6.74 -14.57
CA CYS A 94 8.94 -6.69 -13.92
C CYS A 94 10.02 -7.32 -14.79
N GLY A 95 10.94 -6.49 -15.30
CA GLY A 95 12.05 -6.94 -16.12
C GLY A 95 13.08 -7.76 -15.35
N ALA A 96 13.88 -8.54 -16.08
CA ALA A 96 14.93 -9.35 -15.48
C ALA A 96 16.04 -8.52 -14.79
N ASN A 97 16.15 -7.25 -15.16
CA ASN A 97 16.98 -6.23 -14.53
C ASN A 97 16.39 -5.65 -13.23
N ASN A 98 15.28 -6.20 -12.72
CA ASN A 98 14.57 -5.73 -11.52
C ASN A 98 14.02 -4.29 -11.64
N VAL A 99 13.73 -3.87 -12.88
CA VAL A 99 13.14 -2.58 -13.22
C VAL A 99 11.69 -2.79 -13.66
N VAL A 100 10.80 -1.90 -13.22
CA VAL A 100 9.38 -1.93 -13.60
C VAL A 100 9.17 -1.15 -14.89
N TYR A 101 8.43 -1.74 -15.83
CA TYR A 101 8.01 -1.08 -17.07
C TYR A 101 6.50 -0.86 -17.05
N TYR A 102 6.04 0.24 -17.66
CA TYR A 102 4.62 0.63 -17.69
C TYR A 102 3.72 -0.43 -18.35
N SER A 103 4.19 -1.05 -19.42
CA SER A 103 3.51 -2.17 -20.07
C SER A 103 4.52 -3.07 -20.81
N PRO A 104 4.11 -4.28 -21.28
CA PRO A 104 4.98 -5.14 -22.10
C PRO A 104 5.49 -4.44 -23.37
N CYS A 105 4.68 -3.55 -23.95
CA CYS A 105 5.07 -2.73 -25.09
C CYS A 105 6.25 -1.81 -24.76
N HIS A 106 6.21 -1.14 -23.61
CA HIS A 106 7.27 -0.24 -23.17
C HIS A 106 8.57 -0.98 -22.80
N ALA A 107 8.49 -2.28 -22.49
CA ALA A 107 9.64 -3.17 -22.35
C ALA A 107 10.18 -3.69 -23.72
N GLY A 108 9.49 -3.38 -24.83
CA GLY A 108 9.86 -3.80 -26.18
C GLY A 108 9.63 -5.29 -26.47
N CYS A 109 8.69 -5.93 -25.77
CA CYS A 109 8.38 -7.36 -25.94
C CYS A 109 7.50 -7.60 -27.17
N THR A 110 7.87 -8.58 -28.00
CA THR A 110 7.11 -8.95 -29.21
C THR A 110 6.32 -10.25 -29.09
N GLU A 111 6.66 -11.08 -28.09
CA GLU A 111 6.06 -12.40 -27.92
C GLU A 111 5.27 -12.47 -26.61
N ARG A 112 4.17 -13.23 -26.64
CA ARG A 112 3.32 -13.52 -25.50
C ARG A 112 3.11 -15.02 -25.39
N HIS A 113 3.36 -15.55 -24.21
CA HIS A 113 3.17 -16.93 -23.83
C HIS A 113 2.21 -17.02 -22.65
N GLU A 114 1.29 -17.96 -22.70
CA GLU A 114 0.32 -18.19 -21.63
C GLU A 114 0.69 -19.47 -20.89
N PHE A 115 1.01 -19.35 -19.60
CA PHE A 115 1.32 -20.48 -18.72
C PHE A 115 0.25 -20.53 -17.61
N GLY A 116 -0.82 -21.27 -17.90
CA GLY A 116 -1.97 -21.38 -16.99
C GLY A 116 -2.67 -20.04 -16.78
N GLN A 117 -2.65 -19.52 -15.54
CA GLN A 117 -3.20 -18.19 -15.20
C GLN A 117 -2.18 -17.06 -15.31
N LYS A 118 -0.95 -17.33 -15.74
CA LYS A 118 0.13 -16.33 -15.83
C LYS A 118 0.43 -15.99 -17.29
N GLU A 119 0.53 -14.71 -17.57
CA GLU A 119 1.02 -14.18 -18.84
C GLU A 119 2.52 -13.91 -18.73
N ILE A 120 3.28 -14.47 -19.66
CA ILE A 120 4.72 -14.30 -19.79
C ILE A 120 4.97 -13.62 -21.13
N TYR A 121 5.70 -12.51 -21.12
CA TYR A 121 6.11 -11.84 -22.35
C TYR A 121 7.58 -12.14 -22.60
N SER A 122 7.99 -12.40 -23.85
CA SER A 122 9.39 -12.67 -24.19
C SER A 122 9.87 -11.80 -25.36
N ASN A 123 11.17 -11.88 -25.66
CA ASN A 123 11.82 -11.16 -26.76
C ASN A 123 11.69 -9.64 -26.58
N CYS A 124 12.13 -9.17 -25.40
CA CYS A 124 11.98 -7.79 -24.97
C CYS A 124 13.24 -6.97 -25.28
N SER A 125 13.11 -6.02 -26.20
CA SER A 125 14.24 -5.24 -26.73
C SER A 125 14.85 -4.24 -25.74
N CYS A 126 14.11 -3.79 -24.73
CA CYS A 126 14.61 -2.84 -23.72
C CYS A 126 15.25 -3.54 -22.51
N ILE A 127 15.30 -4.88 -22.47
CA ILE A 127 15.83 -5.66 -21.35
C ILE A 127 17.08 -6.42 -21.80
N ASN A 128 18.17 -6.28 -21.05
CA ASN A 128 19.43 -6.92 -21.37
C ASN A 128 19.37 -8.46 -21.21
N PRO A 129 19.96 -9.25 -22.12
CA PRO A 129 19.92 -10.72 -22.08
C PRO A 129 20.81 -11.35 -21.00
N TYR A 130 21.66 -10.58 -20.31
CA TYR A 130 22.66 -11.13 -19.36
C TYR A 130 22.21 -11.17 -17.90
N THR A 131 20.98 -10.76 -17.59
CA THR A 131 20.45 -10.79 -16.22
C THR A 131 19.50 -11.97 -16.08
N SER A 132 19.96 -13.07 -15.49
CA SER A 132 19.09 -14.20 -15.13
C SER A 132 18.25 -13.82 -13.92
N ILE A 133 16.94 -14.05 -13.97
CA ILE A 133 16.06 -13.85 -12.82
C ILE A 133 16.25 -15.02 -11.85
N GLU A 134 16.92 -14.80 -10.73
CA GLU A 134 16.77 -15.67 -9.56
C GLU A 134 15.41 -15.36 -8.90
N LEU A 135 14.35 -16.01 -9.36
CA LEU A 135 13.06 -16.01 -8.67
C LEU A 135 13.18 -16.85 -7.39
N MET A 136 13.47 -16.20 -6.28
CA MET A 136 13.27 -16.78 -4.95
C MET A 136 11.76 -16.89 -4.67
N GLN A 137 11.14 -17.99 -5.13
CA GLN A 137 9.80 -18.40 -4.68
C GLN A 137 9.91 -19.68 -3.84
N GLN A 138 9.33 -19.62 -2.65
CA GLN A 138 9.19 -20.66 -1.63
C GLN A 138 8.28 -21.84 -2.03
N SER A 139 8.25 -22.22 -3.30
CA SER A 139 7.55 -23.40 -3.79
C SER A 139 8.37 -24.04 -4.89
N LYS A 140 8.74 -25.30 -4.66
CA LYS A 140 9.47 -26.25 -5.53
C LYS A 140 8.88 -26.35 -6.95
N LEU A 141 9.03 -25.31 -7.75
CA LEU A 141 8.85 -25.33 -9.20
C LEU A 141 9.81 -24.29 -9.78
N THR A 142 11.08 -24.70 -9.94
CA THR A 142 12.06 -23.98 -10.74
C THR A 142 11.60 -24.05 -12.19
N VAL A 143 10.80 -23.07 -12.61
CA VAL A 143 10.64 -22.79 -14.03
C VAL A 143 11.92 -22.07 -14.43
N GLU A 144 12.90 -22.83 -14.90
CA GLU A 144 13.99 -22.30 -15.72
C GLU A 144 13.33 -21.73 -16.98
N LEU A 145 12.98 -20.44 -16.96
CA LEU A 145 12.62 -19.73 -18.17
C LEU A 145 13.91 -19.47 -18.93
N PRO A 146 14.15 -20.13 -20.08
CA PRO A 146 15.19 -19.66 -20.96
C PRO A 146 14.68 -18.34 -21.56
N VAL A 147 15.57 -17.36 -21.71
CA VAL A 147 15.41 -16.24 -22.66
C VAL A 147 14.43 -15.11 -22.26
N GLN A 148 15.01 -13.94 -21.95
CA GLN A 148 14.44 -12.59 -22.18
C GLN A 148 12.94 -12.42 -21.89
N GLY A 149 12.48 -12.86 -20.72
CA GLY A 149 11.08 -12.84 -20.34
C GLY A 149 10.73 -11.80 -19.28
N VAL A 150 9.53 -11.22 -19.37
CA VAL A 150 8.93 -10.39 -18.33
C VAL A 150 7.68 -11.07 -17.83
N LEU A 151 7.59 -11.28 -16.52
CA LEU A 151 6.40 -11.81 -15.91
C LEU A 151 5.46 -10.65 -15.57
N ARG A 152 4.14 -10.86 -15.79
CA ARG A 152 3.10 -9.97 -15.25
C ARG A 152 2.98 -10.16 -13.74
N ALA A 153 4.03 -9.77 -13.01
CA ALA A 153 4.17 -9.90 -11.57
C ALA A 153 4.83 -8.65 -10.99
N LYS A 154 4.61 -8.42 -9.69
CA LYS A 154 5.34 -7.40 -8.93
C LYS A 154 6.81 -7.79 -8.84
N CYS A 155 7.70 -6.81 -9.01
CA CYS A 155 9.12 -7.05 -8.74
C CYS A 155 9.32 -7.49 -7.29
N PRO A 156 10.26 -8.41 -7.02
CA PRO A 156 10.59 -8.79 -5.65
C PRO A 156 10.96 -7.54 -4.85
N SER A 157 10.26 -7.32 -3.75
CA SER A 157 10.57 -6.21 -2.84
C SER A 157 11.86 -6.54 -2.10
N THR A 158 12.88 -5.69 -2.25
CA THR A 158 14.13 -5.77 -1.46
C THR A 158 13.96 -5.21 -0.05
N CYS A 159 12.80 -4.64 0.28
CA CYS A 159 12.58 -4.03 1.58
C CYS A 159 12.25 -5.07 2.67
N ILE A 160 13.25 -5.37 3.50
CA ILE A 160 13.14 -6.29 4.66
C ILE A 160 12.16 -5.75 5.72
N MET A 161 12.00 -4.42 5.81
CA MET A 161 11.15 -3.77 6.81
C MET A 161 9.66 -3.73 6.44
N MET A 162 9.30 -4.13 5.22
CA MET A 162 7.91 -4.14 4.74
C MET A 162 6.96 -4.97 5.64
N PRO A 163 7.25 -6.23 6.01
CA PRO A 163 6.38 -6.99 6.92
C PRO A 163 6.21 -6.33 8.30
N TYR A 164 7.26 -5.70 8.82
CA TYR A 164 7.19 -4.98 10.11
C TYR A 164 6.25 -3.76 10.02
N PHE A 165 6.37 -2.97 8.95
CA PHE A 165 5.44 -1.86 8.68
C PHE A 165 3.99 -2.35 8.61
N LEU A 166 3.72 -3.43 7.86
CA LEU A 166 2.37 -3.99 7.74
C LEU A 166 1.80 -4.48 9.08
N PHE A 167 2.64 -5.09 9.91
CA PHE A 167 2.24 -5.54 11.24
C PHE A 167 1.93 -4.36 12.18
N MET A 168 2.77 -3.32 12.19
CA MET A 168 2.51 -2.12 12.99
C MET A 168 1.28 -1.36 12.51
N PHE A 169 1.04 -1.31 11.20
CA PHE A 169 -0.16 -0.74 10.61
C PHE A 169 -1.43 -1.52 10.99
N LEU A 170 -1.37 -2.86 11.01
CA LEU A 170 -2.44 -3.71 11.52
C LEU A 170 -2.77 -3.36 12.98
N LEU A 171 -1.75 -3.22 13.84
CA LEU A 171 -1.93 -2.84 15.25
C LEU A 171 -2.55 -1.44 15.39
N MET A 172 -2.05 -0.48 14.62
CA MET A 172 -2.57 0.89 14.61
C MET A 172 -4.07 0.92 14.28
N MET A 173 -4.50 0.19 13.24
CA MET A 173 -5.91 0.05 12.91
C MET A 173 -6.68 -0.67 14.02
N LEU A 174 -6.17 -1.79 14.52
CA LEU A 174 -6.83 -2.60 15.55
C LEU A 174 -7.10 -1.77 16.81
N PHE A 175 -6.13 -1.01 17.31
CA PHE A 175 -6.32 -0.12 18.46
C PHE A 175 -7.34 0.99 18.17
N THR A 176 -7.26 1.63 17.00
CA THR A 176 -8.19 2.69 16.61
C THR A 176 -9.64 2.20 16.62
N PHE A 177 -9.90 1.05 16.00
CA PHE A 177 -11.24 0.46 15.99
C PHE A 177 -11.65 -0.11 17.35
N SER A 178 -10.70 -0.60 18.16
CA SER A 178 -10.99 -1.10 19.52
C SER A 178 -11.46 -0.02 20.48
N ILE A 179 -11.08 1.23 20.28
CA ILE A 179 -11.44 2.38 21.14
C ILE A 179 -12.79 2.99 20.72
N SER A 180 -13.24 2.78 19.48
CA SER A 180 -14.45 3.39 18.93
C SER A 180 -15.73 3.05 19.71
N LEU A 181 -15.97 1.77 19.99
CA LEU A 181 -17.12 1.29 20.77
C LEU A 181 -17.03 1.70 22.24
N PRO A 182 -15.87 1.58 22.92
CA PRO A 182 -15.67 2.10 24.27
C PRO A 182 -15.93 3.60 24.37
N ALA A 183 -15.58 4.38 23.35
CA ALA A 183 -15.82 5.83 23.35
C ALA A 183 -17.33 6.13 23.34
N LEU A 184 -18.07 5.49 22.44
CA LEU A 184 -19.53 5.64 22.36
C LEU A 184 -20.22 5.17 23.65
N SER A 185 -19.84 4.00 24.18
CA SER A 185 -20.38 3.46 25.42
C SER A 185 -20.05 4.35 26.62
N GLY A 186 -18.82 4.88 26.68
CA GLY A 186 -18.37 5.83 27.70
C GLY A 186 -19.22 7.10 27.69
N THR A 187 -19.40 7.73 26.53
CA THR A 187 -20.23 8.94 26.41
C THR A 187 -21.66 8.69 26.88
N LEU A 188 -22.28 7.55 26.51
CA LEU A 188 -23.64 7.21 26.94
C LEU A 188 -23.77 6.93 28.44
N ARG A 189 -22.75 6.34 29.06
CA ARG A 189 -22.74 5.99 30.50
C ARG A 189 -22.38 7.18 31.41
N CYS A 190 -21.57 8.11 30.93
CA CYS A 190 -21.06 9.23 31.74
C CYS A 190 -21.88 10.52 31.59
N VAL A 191 -22.80 10.58 30.63
CA VAL A 191 -23.69 11.72 30.40
C VAL A 191 -25.11 11.38 30.80
N GLU A 192 -25.77 12.34 31.44
CA GLU A 192 -27.18 12.27 31.82
C GLU A 192 -28.08 12.04 30.60
N GLU A 193 -29.14 11.25 30.78
CA GLU A 193 -29.96 10.71 29.68
C GLU A 193 -30.54 11.76 28.75
N GLN A 194 -30.93 12.92 29.30
CA GLN A 194 -31.49 14.04 28.54
C GLN A 194 -30.46 14.74 27.62
N ARG A 195 -29.16 14.61 27.90
CA ARG A 195 -28.08 15.32 27.17
C ARG A 195 -27.25 14.40 26.26
N ARG A 196 -27.58 13.11 26.18
CA ARG A 196 -26.81 12.10 25.41
C ARG A 196 -26.75 12.42 23.91
N SER A 197 -27.87 12.80 23.31
CA SER A 197 -27.93 13.13 21.87
C SER A 197 -27.08 14.35 21.52
N LEU A 198 -27.12 15.38 22.36
CA LEU A 198 -26.28 16.58 22.22
C LEU A 198 -24.79 16.22 22.34
N ALA A 199 -24.41 15.45 23.37
CA ALA A 199 -23.01 15.06 23.58
C ALA A 199 -22.45 14.24 22.40
N LEU A 200 -23.22 13.26 21.91
CA LEU A 200 -22.85 12.49 20.73
C LEU A 200 -22.76 13.37 19.47
N GLY A 201 -23.71 14.30 19.29
CA GLY A 201 -23.68 15.25 18.18
C GLY A 201 -22.40 16.09 18.17
N VAL A 202 -22.04 16.68 19.31
CA VAL A 202 -20.80 17.46 19.47
C VAL A 202 -19.56 16.60 19.22
N GLN A 203 -19.52 15.37 19.77
CA GLN A 203 -18.41 14.44 19.55
C GLN A 203 -18.21 14.14 18.06
N TRP A 204 -19.28 13.84 17.32
CA TRP A 204 -19.19 13.57 15.88
C TRP A 204 -18.83 14.80 15.06
N ILE A 205 -19.30 15.99 15.45
CA ILE A 205 -18.90 17.26 14.81
C ILE A 205 -17.40 17.47 14.95
N ILE A 206 -16.85 17.30 16.16
CA ILE A 206 -15.40 17.46 16.41
C ILE A 206 -14.60 16.45 15.58
N VAL A 207 -15.01 15.17 15.57
CA VAL A 207 -14.34 14.12 14.78
C VAL A 207 -14.38 14.44 13.28
N ARG A 208 -15.50 15.00 12.78
CA ARG A 208 -15.61 15.35 11.36
C ARG A 208 -14.76 16.55 11.00
N LEU A 209 -14.84 17.62 11.79
CA LEU A 209 -14.11 18.87 11.53
C LEU A 209 -12.60 18.68 11.63
N LEU A 210 -12.11 17.92 12.63
CA LEU A 210 -10.68 17.75 12.88
C LEU A 210 -10.08 16.50 12.23
N GLY A 211 -10.89 15.52 11.87
CA GLY A 211 -10.43 14.24 11.34
C GLY A 211 -10.87 14.00 9.90
N THR A 212 -12.18 13.81 9.68
CA THR A 212 -12.67 13.29 8.38
C THR A 212 -12.62 14.31 7.25
N ILE A 213 -12.65 15.61 7.54
CA ILE A 213 -12.51 16.66 6.52
C ILE A 213 -11.03 16.88 6.17
N PRO A 214 -10.13 17.21 7.12
CA PRO A 214 -8.73 17.45 6.79
C PRO A 214 -7.99 16.18 6.37
N GLY A 215 -8.41 15.00 6.84
CA GLY A 215 -7.76 13.72 6.53
C GLY A 215 -7.63 13.45 5.03
N PRO A 216 -8.73 13.29 4.27
CA PRO A 216 -8.67 13.05 2.83
C PRO A 216 -7.95 14.15 2.05
N ILE A 217 -8.06 15.42 2.49
CA ILE A 217 -7.37 16.54 1.85
C ILE A 217 -5.86 16.38 1.99
N LEU A 218 -5.37 16.15 3.21
CA LEU A 218 -3.95 15.93 3.49
C LEU A 218 -3.42 14.67 2.80
N PHE A 219 -4.17 13.56 2.87
CA PHE A 219 -3.79 12.33 2.17
C PHE A 219 -3.75 12.53 0.65
N GLY A 220 -4.70 13.26 0.08
CA GLY A 220 -4.68 13.63 -1.34
C GLY A 220 -3.43 14.43 -1.70
N SER A 221 -3.11 15.47 -0.93
CA SER A 221 -1.90 16.27 -1.15
C SER A 221 -0.61 15.45 -1.04
N VAL A 222 -0.53 14.53 -0.07
CA VAL A 222 0.63 13.64 0.08
C VAL A 222 0.76 12.67 -1.10
N ILE A 223 -0.35 12.15 -1.61
CA ILE A 223 -0.37 11.31 -2.82
C ILE A 223 0.12 12.11 -4.01
N ASP A 224 -0.40 13.32 -4.23
CA ASP A 224 -0.01 14.20 -5.34
C ASP A 224 1.48 14.58 -5.26
N LEU A 225 2.01 14.87 -4.06
CA LEU A 225 3.44 15.13 -3.84
C LEU A 225 4.33 13.91 -4.14
N SER A 226 3.78 12.70 -4.00
CA SER A 226 4.50 11.45 -4.24
C SER A 226 4.45 11.01 -5.70
N CYS A 227 3.56 11.59 -6.52
CA CYS A 227 3.45 11.27 -7.93
C CYS A 227 4.68 11.79 -8.70
N ARG A 228 5.45 10.85 -9.27
CA ARG A 228 6.53 11.15 -10.22
C ARG A 228 6.04 11.21 -11.66
N LEU A 229 4.96 10.48 -11.95
CA LEU A 229 4.26 10.44 -13.24
C LEU A 229 2.80 10.77 -12.95
N TRP A 230 2.19 11.67 -13.74
CA TRP A 230 0.80 12.12 -13.58
C TRP A 230 -0.09 11.52 -14.65
#